data_AF-A0A9E0P2Q4-F1
#
_entry.id   AF-A0A9E0P2Q4-F1
#
_cell.length_a   1.000
_cell.length_b   1.000
_cell.length_c   1.000
_cell.angle_alpha   90.00
_cell.angle_beta   90.00
_cell.angle_gamma   90.00
#
_symmetry.space_group_name_H-M   'P 1'
#
loop_
_entity.id
_entity.type
_entity.pdbx_description
1 polymer ?
#
loop_
_entity_poly.entity_id
_entity_poly.type
_entity_poly.pdbx_seq_one_letter_code
_entity_poly.pdbx_strand_id
1 'polypeptide(L)'
;MKKIFTKKMTIAFATVLFSGATALATVNIEANGSYTQNFDAIGVDSTATLPTGWKADKQTLVRTVGTYTAALTATEIAAGNNMTTQAGNGIYNFGAGDFATATDRAVGGLS
;
A
#
# COMPACT_ATOMS: atom_id res chain seq x y z
N MET A 1 -15.38 -31.30 35.07
CA MET A 1 -14.07 -30.67 34.77
C MET A 1 -13.62 -30.91 33.32
N LYS A 2 -13.58 -32.15 32.80
CA LYS A 2 -13.20 -32.46 31.40
C LYS A 2 -13.94 -31.64 30.33
N LYS A 3 -15.27 -31.50 30.42
CA LYS A 3 -16.10 -30.79 29.42
C LYS A 3 -15.80 -29.29 29.27
N ILE A 4 -15.39 -28.63 30.36
CA ILE A 4 -15.04 -27.20 30.36
C ILE A 4 -13.65 -26.99 29.74
N PHE A 5 -12.72 -27.92 29.97
CA PHE A 5 -11.38 -27.90 29.41
C PHE A 5 -11.39 -28.11 27.89
N THR A 6 -12.21 -29.05 27.40
CA THR A 6 -12.39 -29.30 25.96
C THR A 6 -12.98 -28.09 25.23
N LYS A 7 -14.03 -27.44 25.77
CA LYS A 7 -14.63 -26.23 25.18
C LYS A 7 -13.63 -25.07 25.06
N LYS A 8 -12.80 -24.84 26.09
CA LYS A 8 -11.78 -23.77 26.07
C LYS A 8 -10.69 -24.04 25.03
N MET A 9 -10.27 -25.30 24.87
CA MET A 9 -9.34 -25.70 23.80
C MET A 9 -9.94 -25.51 22.41
N THR A 10 -11.21 -25.87 22.20
CA THR A 10 -11.88 -25.71 20.90
C THR A 10 -12.03 -24.23 20.52
N ILE A 11 -12.37 -23.36 21.47
CA ILE A 11 -12.47 -21.91 21.22
C ILE A 11 -11.09 -21.32 20.90
N ALA A 12 -10.05 -21.67 21.67
CA ALA A 12 -8.69 -21.21 21.40
C ALA A 12 -8.19 -21.65 20.01
N PHE A 13 -8.47 -22.91 19.62
CA PHE A 13 -8.10 -23.44 18.30
C PHE A 13 -8.86 -22.77 17.16
N ALA A 14 -10.16 -22.49 17.33
CA ALA A 14 -10.98 -21.77 16.36
C ALA A 14 -10.55 -20.31 16.18
N THR A 15 -10.05 -19.67 17.24
CA THR A 15 -9.57 -18.28 17.19
C THR A 15 -8.24 -18.19 16.42
N VAL A 16 -7.34 -19.16 16.62
CA VAL A 16 -6.06 -19.25 15.88
C VAL A 16 -6.26 -19.58 14.40
N LEU A 17 -7.26 -20.42 14.07
CA LEU A 17 -7.64 -20.72 12.68
C LEU A 17 -8.22 -19.51 11.93
N PHE A 18 -8.86 -18.57 12.63
CA PHE A 18 -9.44 -17.36 12.02
C PHE A 18 -8.45 -16.18 11.95
N SER A 19 -7.34 -16.22 12.70
CA SER A 19 -6.28 -15.20 12.64
C SER A 19 -5.25 -15.42 11.51
N GLY A 20 -5.38 -16.50 10.73
CA GLY A 20 -4.32 -17.04 9.87
C GLY A 20 -4.20 -16.48 8.45
N ALA A 21 -4.98 -15.48 8.04
CA ALA A 21 -4.92 -14.95 6.69
C ALA A 21 -4.73 -13.43 6.66
N THR A 22 -3.61 -12.94 7.19
CA THR A 22 -3.05 -11.71 6.60
C THR A 22 -2.55 -12.11 5.22
N ALA A 23 -3.38 -11.90 4.21
CA ALA A 23 -3.00 -12.14 2.83
C ALA A 23 -1.77 -11.28 2.54
N LEU A 24 -0.59 -11.91 2.46
CA LEU A 24 0.61 -11.35 1.82
C LEU A 24 0.34 -11.31 0.31
N ALA A 25 -0.75 -10.66 -0.09
CA ALA A 25 -1.27 -10.74 -1.43
C ALA A 25 -0.50 -9.75 -2.29
N THR A 26 0.66 -10.14 -2.80
CA THR A 26 1.16 -9.50 -4.02
C THR A 26 0.09 -9.63 -5.10
N VAL A 27 -0.10 -8.61 -5.92
CA VAL A 27 -1.00 -8.71 -7.07
C VAL A 27 -0.50 -9.84 -7.99
N ASN A 28 -1.35 -10.85 -8.24
CA ASN A 28 -1.04 -11.89 -9.21
C ASN A 28 -1.29 -11.35 -10.61
N ILE A 29 -0.25 -11.26 -11.42
CA ILE A 29 -0.34 -10.88 -12.83
C ILE A 29 0.01 -12.12 -13.63
N GLU A 30 -1.00 -12.77 -14.18
CA GLU A 30 -0.84 -14.00 -14.97
C GLU A 30 -0.25 -13.70 -16.35
N ALA A 31 0.47 -14.66 -16.93
CA ALA A 31 0.98 -14.54 -18.29
C ALA A 31 -0.20 -14.34 -19.27
N ASN A 32 -0.11 -13.30 -20.10
CA ASN A 32 -1.18 -12.86 -21.02
C ASN A 32 -2.47 -12.36 -20.33
N GLY A 33 -2.47 -12.20 -18.99
CA GLY A 33 -3.54 -11.54 -18.25
C GLY A 33 -3.39 -10.02 -18.27
N SER A 34 -4.51 -9.31 -18.19
CA SER A 34 -4.53 -7.87 -17.95
C SER A 34 -4.96 -7.61 -16.51
N TYR A 35 -4.29 -6.68 -15.85
CA TYR A 35 -4.67 -6.17 -14.54
C TYR A 35 -4.78 -4.65 -14.61
N THR A 36 -5.83 -4.08 -14.04
CA THR A 36 -6.07 -2.63 -14.04
C THR A 36 -6.08 -2.09 -12.62
N GLN A 37 -5.28 -1.07 -12.39
CA GLN A 37 -5.29 -0.26 -11.17
C GLN A 37 -5.01 1.19 -11.57
N ASN A 38 -5.91 2.09 -11.19
CA ASN A 38 -5.84 3.52 -11.49
C ASN A 38 -5.56 4.37 -10.24
N PHE A 39 -5.53 3.80 -9.04
CA PHE A 39 -5.25 4.48 -7.77
C PHE A 39 -6.21 5.61 -7.37
N ASP A 40 -7.20 6.00 -8.18
CA ASP A 40 -8.18 7.05 -7.88
C ASP A 40 -8.84 6.89 -6.49
N ALA A 41 -9.03 5.66 -6.05
CA ALA A 41 -9.65 5.33 -4.76
C ALA A 41 -8.77 5.60 -3.52
N ILE A 42 -7.47 5.89 -3.67
CA ILE A 42 -6.59 6.18 -2.52
C ILE A 42 -6.85 7.58 -1.92
N GLY A 43 -7.55 8.44 -2.65
CA GLY A 43 -7.92 9.79 -2.21
C GLY A 43 -6.76 10.80 -2.28
N VAL A 44 -6.94 11.93 -1.60
CA VAL A 44 -6.03 13.11 -1.67
C VAL A 44 -5.06 13.19 -0.49
N ASP A 45 -5.15 12.27 0.47
CA ASP A 45 -4.35 12.31 1.68
C ASP A 45 -2.85 12.15 1.36
N SER A 46 -2.01 12.84 2.13
CA SER A 46 -0.55 12.68 2.01
C SER A 46 -0.10 11.27 2.39
N THR A 47 -0.75 10.67 3.39
CA THR A 47 -0.51 9.29 3.83
C THR A 47 -1.58 8.32 3.32
N ALA A 48 -1.95 8.44 2.05
CA ALA A 48 -2.95 7.59 1.42
C ALA A 48 -2.49 6.12 1.43
N THR A 49 -3.38 5.23 1.87
CA THR A 49 -3.10 3.79 1.89
C THR A 49 -3.20 3.24 0.46
N LEU A 50 -2.18 2.50 0.04
CA LEU A 50 -2.15 1.87 -1.27
C LEU A 50 -3.14 0.70 -1.33
N PRO A 51 -3.67 0.37 -2.52
CA PRO A 51 -4.52 -0.80 -2.70
C PRO A 51 -3.81 -2.07 -2.25
N THR A 52 -4.56 -3.04 -1.76
CA THR A 52 -4.00 -4.32 -1.29
C THR A 52 -3.05 -4.93 -2.33
N GLY A 53 -1.85 -5.29 -1.88
CA GLY A 53 -0.81 -5.89 -2.72
C GLY A 53 0.11 -4.93 -3.45
N TRP A 54 -0.21 -3.64 -3.41
CA TRP A 54 0.68 -2.59 -3.90
C TRP A 54 1.59 -2.09 -2.80
N LYS A 55 2.83 -1.84 -3.18
CA LYS A 55 3.82 -1.19 -2.34
C LYS A 55 4.63 -0.21 -3.17
N ALA A 56 5.06 0.87 -2.53
CA ALA A 56 5.98 1.84 -3.11
C ALA A 56 7.23 1.92 -2.23
N ASP A 57 8.37 2.06 -2.86
CA ASP A 57 9.66 2.13 -2.18
C ASP A 57 10.35 3.44 -2.52
N LYS A 58 11.18 3.91 -1.59
CA LYS A 58 12.06 5.06 -1.80
C LYS A 58 13.45 4.71 -1.30
N GLN A 59 14.45 4.98 -2.12
CA GLN A 59 15.85 4.75 -1.78
C GLN A 59 16.55 6.08 -1.60
N THR A 60 17.50 6.14 -0.67
CA THR A 60 18.32 7.34 -0.45
C THR A 60 19.44 7.47 -1.49
N LEU A 61 19.72 6.40 -2.23
CA LEU A 61 20.69 6.36 -3.31
C LEU A 61 19.96 6.33 -4.65
N VAL A 62 20.37 7.21 -5.57
CA VAL A 62 19.81 7.29 -6.92
C VAL A 62 19.93 5.95 -7.65
N ARG A 63 18.90 5.61 -8.44
CA ARG A 63 18.85 4.40 -9.29
C ARG A 63 19.06 3.08 -8.53
N THR A 64 18.74 3.06 -7.24
CA THR A 64 18.73 1.84 -6.43
C THR A 64 17.31 1.31 -6.33
N VAL A 65 17.14 0.00 -6.46
CA VAL A 65 15.86 -0.70 -6.27
C VAL A 65 15.96 -1.50 -4.97
N GLY A 66 15.05 -1.26 -4.02
CA GLY A 66 15.00 -2.00 -2.77
C GLY A 66 14.25 -3.32 -2.88
N THR A 67 13.89 -3.88 -1.71
CA THR A 67 13.14 -5.13 -1.62
C THR A 67 11.66 -4.87 -1.38
N TYR A 68 10.79 -5.75 -1.87
CA TYR A 68 9.35 -5.65 -1.64
C TYR A 68 8.98 -5.67 -0.15
N THR A 69 9.73 -6.39 0.69
CA THR A 69 9.50 -6.42 2.13
C THR A 69 9.74 -5.06 2.78
N ALA A 70 10.78 -4.34 2.35
CA ALA A 70 11.12 -3.01 2.87
C ALA A 70 10.19 -1.90 2.34
N ALA A 71 9.57 -2.11 1.18
CA ALA A 71 8.64 -1.16 0.58
C ALA A 71 7.40 -0.92 1.45
N LEU A 72 6.83 0.28 1.35
CA LEU A 72 5.74 0.79 2.17
C LEU A 72 4.37 0.62 1.50
N THR A 73 3.32 0.60 2.32
CA THR A 73 1.92 0.43 1.89
C THR A 73 1.14 1.73 1.87
N ALA A 74 1.81 2.88 2.02
CA ALA A 74 1.19 4.18 1.99
C ALA A 74 2.13 5.19 1.34
N THR A 75 1.55 6.26 0.79
CA THR A 75 2.30 7.44 0.39
C THR A 75 2.72 8.24 1.63
N GLU A 76 3.52 9.27 1.43
CA GLU A 76 4.00 10.14 2.52
C GLU A 76 3.66 11.61 2.27
N ILE A 77 3.49 11.99 1.00
CA ILE A 77 3.31 13.36 0.55
C ILE A 77 2.20 13.40 -0.50
N ALA A 78 1.32 14.40 -0.45
CA ALA A 78 0.40 14.70 -1.55
C ALA A 78 1.03 15.77 -2.46
N ALA A 79 0.92 15.57 -3.77
CA ALA A 79 1.49 16.45 -4.78
C ALA A 79 0.58 16.58 -6.01
N GLY A 80 0.91 17.54 -6.87
CA GLY A 80 0.14 17.84 -8.08
C GLY A 80 0.81 18.94 -8.89
N ASN A 81 0.02 19.74 -9.58
CA ASN A 81 0.50 20.88 -10.37
C ASN A 81 1.31 21.87 -9.52
N ASN A 82 2.32 22.47 -10.14
CA ASN A 82 3.19 23.50 -9.53
C ASN A 82 3.93 23.01 -8.27
N MET A 83 4.29 21.72 -8.23
CA MET A 83 5.20 21.17 -7.23
C MET A 83 6.48 22.03 -7.10
N THR A 84 6.88 22.28 -5.85
CA THR A 84 8.07 23.09 -5.56
C THR A 84 9.34 22.46 -6.14
N THR A 85 10.25 23.29 -6.64
CA THR A 85 11.59 22.85 -7.10
C THR A 85 12.48 22.36 -5.95
N GLN A 86 12.04 22.56 -4.71
CA GLN A 86 12.70 22.04 -3.49
C GLN A 86 12.07 20.74 -2.98
N ALA A 87 11.16 20.11 -3.73
CA ALA A 87 10.53 18.86 -3.33
C ALA A 87 11.59 17.76 -3.18
N GLY A 88 11.60 17.10 -2.02
CA GLY A 88 12.61 16.10 -1.66
C GLY A 88 12.21 14.68 -2.05
N ASN A 89 13.12 13.73 -1.79
CA ASN A 89 12.86 12.30 -1.93
C ASN A 89 11.68 11.86 -1.04
N GLY A 90 10.78 11.06 -1.60
CA GLY A 90 9.57 10.62 -0.92
C GLY A 90 8.66 9.79 -1.82
N ILE A 91 7.65 9.16 -1.21
CA ILE A 91 6.56 8.50 -1.94
C ILE A 91 5.40 9.47 -2.05
N TYR A 92 5.07 9.87 -3.27
CA TYR A 92 4.10 10.90 -3.56
C TYR A 92 2.78 10.32 -4.08
N ASN A 93 1.68 10.82 -3.54
CA ASN A 93 0.34 10.74 -4.07
C ASN A 93 0.12 11.94 -5.00
N PHE A 94 0.37 11.78 -6.30
CA PHE A 94 0.18 12.82 -7.30
C PHE A 94 -1.28 12.89 -7.74
N GLY A 95 -1.85 14.09 -7.78
CA GLY A 95 -3.11 14.38 -8.44
C GLY A 95 -2.88 15.00 -9.82
N ALA A 96 -3.72 14.66 -10.80
CA ALA A 96 -3.73 15.27 -12.13
C ALA A 96 -4.30 16.72 -12.10
N GLY A 97 -3.70 17.60 -11.30
CA GLY A 97 -4.25 18.92 -11.01
C GLY A 97 -3.79 19.43 -9.65
N ASP A 98 -4.66 20.20 -8.99
CA ASP A 98 -4.48 20.54 -7.58
C ASP A 98 -4.53 19.27 -6.73
N PHE A 99 -3.49 19.06 -5.92
CA PHE A 99 -3.32 17.85 -5.11
C PHE A 99 -4.48 17.63 -4.13
N ALA A 100 -5.12 18.70 -3.67
CA ALA A 100 -6.18 18.66 -2.66
C ALA A 100 -7.56 18.31 -3.23
N THR A 101 -7.75 18.36 -4.55
CA THR A 101 -9.08 18.19 -5.17
C THR A 101 -9.10 17.24 -6.37
N ALA A 102 -7.97 16.98 -7.01
CA ALA A 102 -7.90 16.08 -8.16
C ALA A 102 -8.23 14.63 -7.76
N THR A 103 -9.17 14.02 -8.49
CA THR A 103 -9.65 12.66 -8.25
C THR A 103 -8.81 11.59 -8.96
N ASP A 104 -8.18 11.95 -10.08
CA ASP A 104 -7.25 11.05 -10.80
C ASP A 104 -5.90 11.06 -10.07
N ARG A 105 -5.48 9.87 -9.60
CA ARG A 105 -4.32 9.72 -8.70
C ARG A 105 -3.24 8.84 -9.30
N ALA A 106 -1.99 9.19 -9.03
CA ALA A 106 -0.83 8.37 -9.35
C ALA A 106 0.13 8.29 -8.17
N VAL A 107 0.75 7.13 -7.99
CA VAL A 107 1.84 6.94 -7.02
C VAL A 107 3.16 7.12 -7.75
N GLY A 108 4.06 7.92 -7.18
CA GLY A 108 5.40 8.12 -7.75
C GLY A 108 6.41 8.55 -6.69
N GLY A 109 7.58 8.98 -7.15
CA GLY A 109 8.66 9.44 -6.28
C GLY A 109 9.59 10.41 -6.98
N LEU A 110 10.27 11.24 -6.18
CA LEU A 110 11.42 12.01 -6.62
C LEU A 110 12.66 11.33 -6.04
N SER A 111 13.75 11.22 -6.82
CA SER A 111 15.02 10.59 -6.38
C SER A 111 16.15 11.60 -6.29
#